data_AF-A0A1H7DCP0-F1
#
_entry.id   AF-A0A1H7DCP0-F1
#
_cell.length_a   1.000
_cell.length_b   1.000
_cell.length_c   1.000
_cell.angle_alpha   90.00
_cell.angle_beta   90.00
_cell.angle_gamma   90.00
#
_symmetry.space_group_name_H-M   'P 1'
#
loop_
_entity.id
_entity.type
_entity.pdbx_description
1 polymer ?
#
loop_
_entity_poly.entity_id
_entity_poly.type
_entity_poly.pdbx_seq_one_letter_code
_entity_poly.pdbx_strand_id
1 'polypeptide(L)'
;RTGAVNMQASGLVSDASLQLQLKHVSRAMSLYYGRGYARVRLEDDAQALYVRTLYETLGRQLVRMTADRYVSPHGQARKDEIVRLIDARDVKKLTKLAREGRVACREILIGVCTNRQPCPYGGIESIAHCGGGDAGQGGKPCPDVLYDRSKVDQIKALERHLDERLADAPPGSPLRASLEAQKRSVRSFFDVVKPD
;
A
#
# COMPACT_ATOMS: atom_id res chain seq x y z
N ARG A 1 -19.23 7.18 -15.16
CA ARG A 1 -18.14 7.97 -14.53
C ARG A 1 -17.81 9.22 -15.35
N THR A 2 -17.40 9.12 -16.62
CA THR A 2 -17.12 10.27 -17.50
C THR A 2 -18.25 11.31 -17.55
N GLY A 3 -19.51 10.87 -17.65
CA GLY A 3 -20.66 11.78 -17.60
C GLY A 3 -20.79 12.56 -16.29
N ALA A 4 -20.49 11.94 -15.15
CA ALA A 4 -20.51 12.63 -13.84
C ALA A 4 -19.42 13.69 -13.72
N VAL A 5 -18.24 13.43 -14.29
CA VAL A 5 -17.13 14.39 -14.35
C VAL A 5 -17.53 15.60 -15.20
N ASN A 6 -18.13 15.37 -16.38
CA ASN A 6 -18.54 16.45 -17.27
C ASN A 6 -19.69 17.29 -16.70
N MET A 7 -20.70 16.63 -16.11
CA MET A 7 -21.81 17.33 -15.43
C MET A 7 -21.29 18.22 -14.31
N GLN A 8 -20.35 17.74 -13.51
CA GLN A 8 -19.78 18.52 -12.44
C GLN A 8 -18.84 19.64 -12.93
N ALA A 9 -17.99 19.37 -13.93
CA ALA A 9 -17.08 20.35 -14.50
C ALA A 9 -17.81 21.48 -15.24
N SER A 10 -19.02 21.21 -15.76
CA SER A 10 -19.83 22.20 -16.46
C SER A 10 -20.29 23.37 -15.58
N GLY A 11 -20.36 23.18 -14.25
CA GLY A 11 -20.97 24.15 -13.33
C GLY A 11 -22.49 24.33 -13.50
N LEU A 12 -23.11 23.68 -14.49
CA LEU A 12 -24.55 23.78 -14.76
C LEU A 12 -25.40 22.84 -13.89
N VAL A 13 -24.80 21.74 -13.43
CA VAL A 13 -25.48 20.71 -12.63
C VAL A 13 -25.02 20.80 -11.18
N SER A 14 -25.96 21.06 -10.27
CA SER A 14 -25.65 21.08 -8.84
C SER A 14 -25.24 19.69 -8.33
N ASP A 15 -24.41 19.62 -7.28
CA ASP A 15 -24.01 18.34 -6.68
C ASP A 15 -25.22 17.53 -6.15
N ALA A 16 -26.31 18.21 -5.75
CA ALA A 16 -27.54 17.56 -5.31
C ALA A 16 -28.32 16.93 -6.47
N SER A 17 -28.40 17.63 -7.60
CA SER A 17 -28.96 17.10 -8.86
C SER A 17 -28.14 15.92 -9.36
N LEU A 18 -26.81 16.02 -9.27
CA LEU A 18 -25.89 14.94 -9.62
C LEU A 18 -26.08 13.72 -8.70
N GLN A 19 -26.30 13.93 -7.40
CA GLN A 19 -26.64 12.86 -6.45
C GLN A 19 -27.93 12.14 -6.83
N LEU A 20 -28.99 12.88 -7.16
CA LEU A 20 -30.26 12.30 -7.59
C LEU A 20 -30.08 11.48 -8.88
N GLN A 21 -29.41 12.05 -9.89
CA GLN A 21 -29.20 11.41 -11.19
C GLN A 21 -28.35 10.14 -11.10
N LEU A 22 -27.33 10.14 -10.22
CA LEU A 22 -26.47 8.97 -9.99
C LEU A 22 -27.05 7.99 -8.97
N LYS A 23 -28.25 8.26 -8.42
CA LYS A 23 -28.91 7.46 -7.38
C LYS A 23 -28.01 7.19 -6.17
N HIS A 24 -27.21 8.19 -5.82
CA HIS A 24 -26.26 8.08 -4.74
C HIS A 24 -26.93 8.36 -3.38
N VAL A 25 -26.63 7.50 -2.41
CA VAL A 25 -27.16 7.62 -1.04
C VAL A 25 -26.64 8.88 -0.36
N SER A 26 -25.41 9.30 -0.64
CA SER A 26 -24.84 10.53 -0.11
C SER A 26 -24.17 11.37 -1.19
N ARG A 27 -24.12 12.69 -0.97
CA ARG A 27 -23.43 13.64 -1.83
C ARG A 27 -21.94 13.31 -2.00
N ALA A 28 -21.31 12.72 -0.98
CA ALA A 28 -19.91 12.29 -1.01
C ALA A 28 -19.64 11.26 -2.12
N MET A 29 -20.59 10.35 -2.38
CA MET A 29 -20.47 9.39 -3.48
C MET A 29 -20.48 10.10 -4.85
N SER A 30 -21.32 11.13 -5.03
CA SER A 30 -21.35 11.91 -6.28
C SER A 30 -20.06 12.70 -6.50
N LEU A 31 -19.53 13.28 -5.43
CA LEU A 31 -18.25 13.98 -5.47
C LEU A 31 -17.09 13.03 -5.81
N TYR A 32 -17.13 11.79 -5.31
CA TYR A 32 -16.15 10.77 -5.66
C TYR A 32 -16.15 10.44 -7.16
N TYR A 33 -17.34 10.26 -7.75
CA TYR A 33 -17.50 9.94 -9.17
C TYR A 33 -17.23 11.12 -10.10
N GLY A 34 -17.61 12.34 -9.71
CA GLY A 34 -17.46 13.55 -10.53
C GLY A 34 -16.09 14.22 -10.42
N ARG A 35 -15.44 14.20 -9.25
CA ARG A 35 -14.12 14.83 -9.06
C ARG A 35 -12.95 13.88 -9.23
N GLY A 36 -13.23 12.58 -9.39
CA GLY A 36 -12.21 11.53 -9.49
C GLY A 36 -11.26 11.61 -8.30
N TYR A 37 -11.61 10.93 -7.20
CA TYR A 37 -11.00 11.14 -5.88
C TYR A 37 -11.51 12.45 -5.25
N ALA A 38 -12.46 12.34 -4.32
CA ALA A 38 -13.03 13.52 -3.67
C ALA A 38 -11.94 14.25 -2.88
N ARG A 39 -11.50 15.42 -3.36
CA ARG A 39 -11.02 16.46 -2.45
C ARG A 39 -12.23 16.93 -1.66
N VAL A 40 -12.41 16.38 -0.46
CA VAL A 40 -13.19 17.07 0.58
C VAL A 40 -12.59 18.47 0.63
N ARG A 41 -13.38 19.50 0.31
CA ARG A 41 -12.92 20.89 0.38
C ARG A 41 -12.85 21.24 1.86
N LEU A 42 -11.73 20.89 2.46
CA LEU A 42 -11.36 21.34 3.78
C LEU A 42 -11.18 22.86 3.70
N GLU A 43 -11.48 23.54 4.79
CA GLU A 43 -11.04 24.91 4.99
C GLU A 43 -9.48 24.93 4.96
N ASP A 44 -8.91 26.06 4.57
CA ASP A 44 -7.49 26.13 4.21
C ASP A 44 -6.55 25.73 5.37
N ASP A 45 -6.88 26.12 6.60
CA ASP A 45 -6.14 25.70 7.79
C ASP A 45 -6.26 24.19 8.03
N ALA A 46 -7.45 23.62 7.86
CA ALA A 46 -7.66 22.18 7.96
C ALA A 46 -6.90 21.39 6.87
N GLN A 47 -6.85 21.91 5.64
CA GLN A 47 -6.05 21.33 4.56
C GLN A 47 -4.55 21.39 4.87
N ALA A 48 -4.06 22.55 5.31
CA ALA A 48 -2.66 22.75 5.66
C ALA A 48 -2.24 21.85 6.84
N LEU A 49 -3.10 21.75 7.87
CA LEU A 49 -2.92 20.85 9.00
C LEU A 49 -2.85 19.40 8.53
N TYR A 50 -3.80 18.95 7.72
CA TYR A 50 -3.84 17.59 7.19
C TYR A 50 -2.54 17.24 6.44
N VAL A 51 -2.12 18.08 5.48
CA VAL A 51 -0.90 17.84 4.69
C VAL A 51 0.34 17.83 5.58
N ARG A 52 0.43 18.74 6.55
CA ARG A 52 1.53 18.77 7.52
C ARG A 52 1.59 17.47 8.33
N THR A 53 0.47 17.08 8.94
CA THR A 53 0.39 15.87 9.76
C THR A 53 0.64 14.60 8.95
N LEU A 54 0.23 14.56 7.68
CA LEU A 54 0.53 13.46 6.77
C LEU A 54 2.05 13.27 6.64
N TYR A 55 2.79 14.33 6.31
CA TYR A 55 4.24 14.25 6.14
C TYR A 55 4.98 13.99 7.47
N GLU A 56 4.49 14.54 8.59
CA GLU A 56 5.04 14.23 9.91
C GLU A 56 4.85 12.76 10.29
N THR A 57 3.67 12.21 10.00
CA THR A 57 3.36 10.78 10.24
C THR A 57 4.23 9.90 9.37
N LEU A 58 4.42 10.27 8.09
CA LEU A 58 5.33 9.58 7.19
C LEU A 58 6.78 9.65 7.69
N GLY A 59 7.24 10.81 8.17
CA GLY A 59 8.55 10.97 8.80
C GLY A 59 8.75 10.01 9.97
N ARG A 60 7.74 9.87 10.84
CA ARG A 60 7.77 8.90 11.96
C ARG A 60 7.77 7.45 11.47
N GLN A 61 7.01 7.12 10.43
CA GLN A 61 7.01 5.77 9.85
C GLN A 61 8.37 5.41 9.25
N LEU A 62 9.01 6.35 8.56
CA LEU A 62 10.37 6.18 8.02
C LEU A 62 11.37 5.85 9.14
N VAL A 63 11.32 6.58 10.26
CA VAL A 63 12.17 6.26 11.42
C VAL A 63 11.91 4.84 11.94
N ARG A 64 10.65 4.37 11.98
CA ARG A 64 10.35 3.01 12.45
C ARG A 64 10.99 1.93 11.57
N MET A 65 11.18 2.18 10.28
CA MET A 65 11.76 1.21 9.34
C MET A 65 13.22 0.86 9.65
N THR A 66 13.93 1.69 10.42
CA THR A 66 15.30 1.39 10.86
C THR A 66 15.33 0.30 11.92
N ALA A 67 14.22 0.09 12.65
CA ALA A 67 14.15 -0.90 13.72
C ALA A 67 14.31 -2.34 13.20
N ASP A 68 14.80 -3.24 14.05
CA ASP A 68 15.04 -4.67 13.72
C ASP A 68 13.77 -5.47 13.44
N ARG A 69 12.60 -4.91 13.79
CA ARG A 69 11.29 -5.42 13.39
C ARG A 69 11.12 -5.46 11.87
N TYR A 70 11.76 -4.57 11.13
CA TYR A 70 11.69 -4.53 9.68
C TYR A 70 12.90 -5.24 9.07
N VAL A 71 12.66 -6.20 8.19
CA VAL A 71 13.71 -7.04 7.58
C VAL A 71 13.57 -7.01 6.07
N SER A 72 14.69 -6.83 5.37
CA SER A 72 14.71 -6.95 3.91
C SER A 72 14.85 -8.43 3.52
N PRO A 73 14.02 -8.94 2.60
CA PRO A 73 14.20 -10.29 2.05
C PRO A 73 15.49 -10.45 1.24
N HIS A 74 16.18 -9.35 0.92
CA HIS A 74 17.47 -9.33 0.22
C HIS A 74 18.65 -9.13 1.18
N GLY A 75 18.44 -9.32 2.48
CA GLY A 75 19.46 -9.23 3.51
C GLY A 75 19.73 -7.81 4.04
N GLN A 76 20.59 -7.75 5.06
CA GLN A 76 20.84 -6.52 5.83
C GLN A 76 21.42 -5.39 4.97
N ALA A 77 22.35 -5.69 4.06
CA ALA A 77 22.95 -4.68 3.18
C ALA A 77 21.90 -3.91 2.36
N ARG A 78 20.86 -4.61 1.88
CA ARG A 78 19.75 -3.95 1.16
C ARG A 78 18.87 -3.13 2.11
N LYS A 79 18.63 -3.61 3.34
CA LYS A 79 17.92 -2.81 4.36
C LYS A 79 18.68 -1.50 4.63
N ASP A 80 19.99 -1.58 4.83
CA ASP A 80 20.85 -0.43 5.11
C ASP A 80 20.83 0.59 3.96
N GLU A 81 20.82 0.13 2.71
CA GLU A 81 20.66 0.99 1.53
C GLU A 81 19.32 1.74 1.54
N ILE A 82 18.21 1.03 1.81
CA ILE A 82 16.87 1.61 1.88
C ILE A 82 16.78 2.68 2.97
N VAL A 83 17.35 2.42 4.15
CA VAL A 83 17.27 3.33 5.30
C VAL A 83 18.41 4.34 5.36
N ARG A 84 19.36 4.33 4.41
CA ARG A 84 20.57 5.19 4.42
C ARG A 84 20.28 6.68 4.56
N LEU A 85 19.17 7.15 4.00
CA LEU A 85 18.75 8.56 4.06
C LEU A 85 17.91 8.89 5.29
N ILE A 86 17.65 7.91 6.16
CA ILE A 86 16.78 8.02 7.32
C ILE A 86 17.63 8.23 8.58
N ASP A 87 17.70 9.48 9.04
CA ASP A 87 18.25 9.80 10.36
C ASP A 87 17.12 9.94 11.38
N ALA A 88 17.09 9.05 12.37
CA ALA A 88 16.10 9.05 13.45
C ALA A 88 16.13 10.35 14.29
N ARG A 89 17.25 11.07 14.30
CA ARG A 89 17.44 12.31 15.06
C ARG A 89 16.91 13.55 14.35
N ASP A 90 16.60 13.46 13.05
CA ASP A 90 16.17 14.61 12.23
C ASP A 90 14.88 14.34 11.44
N VAL A 91 13.77 14.21 12.18
CA VAL A 91 12.42 14.03 11.61
C VAL A 91 12.04 15.20 10.68
N LYS A 92 12.52 16.42 10.93
CA LYS A 92 12.25 17.58 10.07
C LYS A 92 12.83 17.39 8.66
N LYS A 93 14.06 16.89 8.56
CA LYS A 93 14.68 16.53 7.28
C LYS A 93 13.95 15.39 6.59
N LEU A 94 13.44 14.39 7.32
CA LEU A 94 12.63 13.31 6.75
C LEU A 94 11.31 13.81 6.16
N THR A 95 10.62 14.71 6.86
CA THR A 95 9.41 15.38 6.35
C THR A 95 9.70 16.11 5.04
N LYS A 96 10.85 16.78 4.92
CA LYS A 96 11.27 17.44 3.67
C LYS A 96 11.56 16.44 2.55
N LEU A 97 12.32 15.38 2.82
CA LEU A 97 12.61 14.33 1.84
C LEU A 97 11.32 13.64 1.35
N ALA A 98 10.35 13.44 2.24
CA ALA A 98 9.05 12.87 1.90
C ALA A 98 8.23 13.80 0.98
N ARG A 99 8.24 15.11 1.24
CA ARG A 99 7.63 16.12 0.36
C ARG A 99 8.25 16.16 -1.03
N GLU A 100 9.56 15.96 -1.11
CA GLU A 100 10.30 15.89 -2.37
C GLU A 100 10.18 14.53 -3.07
N GLY A 101 9.46 13.57 -2.50
CA GLY A 101 9.33 12.21 -3.06
C GLY A 101 10.63 11.40 -3.05
N ARG A 102 11.64 11.82 -2.27
CA ARG A 102 12.96 11.18 -2.21
C ARG A 102 12.97 9.92 -1.34
N VAL A 103 11.98 9.78 -0.46
CA VAL A 103 11.73 8.63 0.40
C VAL A 103 10.25 8.27 0.31
N ALA A 104 9.94 6.97 0.43
CA ALA A 104 8.58 6.47 0.44
C ALA A 104 8.44 5.38 1.51
N CYS A 105 7.28 5.34 2.14
CA CYS A 105 6.88 4.27 3.05
C CYS A 105 5.37 4.13 2.95
N ARG A 106 4.92 3.01 2.36
CA ARG A 106 3.51 2.64 2.30
C ARG A 106 3.32 1.32 3.01
N GLU A 107 2.41 1.27 3.98
CA GLU A 107 2.04 0.01 4.62
C GLU A 107 1.38 -0.92 3.60
N ILE A 108 1.81 -2.17 3.60
CA ILE A 108 1.31 -3.27 2.78
C ILE A 108 1.06 -4.49 3.67
N LEU A 109 0.43 -5.53 3.15
CA LEU A 109 -0.05 -6.63 3.99
C LEU A 109 1.08 -7.36 4.76
N ILE A 110 2.25 -7.51 4.14
CA ILE A 110 3.43 -8.18 4.72
C ILE A 110 4.44 -7.24 5.39
N GLY A 111 4.17 -5.92 5.43
CA GLY A 111 5.09 -4.94 6.01
C GLY A 111 4.99 -3.57 5.36
N VAL A 112 6.08 -3.06 4.78
CA VAL A 112 6.11 -1.74 4.12
C VAL A 112 6.77 -1.80 2.75
N CYS A 113 6.31 -0.93 1.85
CA CYS A 113 6.87 -0.69 0.53
C CYS A 113 7.57 0.67 0.47
N THR A 114 8.79 0.67 -0.05
CA THR A 114 9.65 1.86 -0.19
C THR A 114 9.80 2.31 -1.64
N ASN A 115 9.03 1.72 -2.55
CA ASN A 115 9.04 2.09 -3.95
C ASN A 115 8.48 3.52 -4.10
N ARG A 116 9.28 4.38 -4.72
CA ARG A 116 8.94 5.80 -4.97
C ARG A 116 8.09 5.98 -6.23
N GLN A 117 8.04 4.95 -7.07
CA GLN A 117 7.28 4.96 -8.32
C GLN A 117 5.89 4.31 -8.13
N PRO A 118 4.90 4.70 -8.96
CA PRO A 118 3.63 3.99 -9.02
C PRO A 118 3.85 2.49 -9.25
N CYS A 119 3.29 1.66 -8.37
CA CYS A 119 3.44 0.21 -8.42
C CYS A 119 2.08 -0.42 -8.79
N PRO A 120 1.99 -1.20 -9.88
CA PRO A 120 0.72 -1.77 -10.34
C PRO A 120 0.20 -2.90 -9.42
N TYR A 121 1.05 -3.45 -8.54
CA TYR A 121 0.70 -4.59 -7.69
C TYR A 121 0.08 -4.19 -6.34
N GLY A 122 0.28 -2.95 -5.89
CA GLY A 122 -0.30 -2.40 -4.66
C GLY A 122 0.26 -2.95 -3.33
N GLY A 123 0.30 -4.28 -3.16
CA GLY A 123 0.77 -4.97 -1.95
C GLY A 123 -0.30 -5.13 -0.84
N ILE A 124 -1.52 -4.63 -1.06
CA ILE A 124 -2.63 -4.71 -0.10
C ILE A 124 -3.56 -5.89 -0.46
N GLU A 125 -4.03 -5.93 -1.71
CA GLU A 125 -4.96 -6.96 -2.18
C GLU A 125 -4.26 -8.28 -2.51
N SER A 126 -2.99 -8.21 -2.93
CA SER A 126 -2.17 -9.37 -3.25
C SER A 126 -0.73 -9.11 -2.82
N ILE A 127 -0.12 -10.14 -2.22
CA ILE A 127 1.28 -10.14 -1.83
C ILE A 127 2.18 -10.89 -2.81
N ALA A 128 1.59 -11.45 -3.88
CA ALA A 128 2.29 -12.31 -4.84
C ALA A 128 3.56 -11.64 -5.39
N HIS A 129 3.49 -10.37 -5.79
CA HIS A 129 4.68 -9.65 -6.26
C HIS A 129 5.66 -9.31 -5.13
N CYS A 130 5.13 -8.77 -4.03
CA CYS A 130 5.96 -8.29 -2.93
C CYS A 130 6.78 -9.42 -2.29
N GLY A 131 6.22 -10.61 -2.17
CA GLY A 131 6.92 -11.80 -1.68
C GLY A 131 7.46 -12.73 -2.77
N GLY A 132 7.56 -12.27 -4.03
CA GLY A 132 8.23 -13.03 -5.11
C GLY A 132 7.52 -14.30 -5.58
N GLY A 133 6.21 -14.41 -5.34
CA GLY A 133 5.40 -15.56 -5.76
C GLY A 133 4.85 -15.49 -7.18
N ASP A 134 4.83 -14.32 -7.83
CA ASP A 134 4.33 -14.11 -9.20
C ASP A 134 5.33 -14.50 -10.29
N ALA A 135 6.63 -14.33 -10.03
CA ALA A 135 7.68 -14.89 -10.85
C ALA A 135 7.75 -16.41 -10.63
N GLY A 136 7.96 -17.18 -11.72
CA GLY A 136 8.08 -18.64 -11.69
C GLY A 136 9.25 -19.16 -10.84
N GLN A 137 9.77 -20.35 -11.14
CA GLN A 137 10.86 -20.96 -10.36
C GLN A 137 12.07 -20.00 -10.20
N GLY A 138 12.21 -19.40 -9.02
CA GLY A 138 13.24 -18.42 -8.67
C GLY A 138 12.74 -17.00 -8.33
N GLY A 139 11.43 -16.76 -8.29
CA GLY A 139 10.83 -15.45 -8.04
C GLY A 139 11.39 -14.77 -6.79
N LYS A 140 12.11 -13.66 -7.01
CA LYS A 140 12.72 -12.88 -5.94
C LYS A 140 11.68 -11.92 -5.37
N PRO A 141 11.62 -11.74 -4.04
CA PRO A 141 10.83 -10.68 -3.44
C PRO A 141 11.13 -9.31 -4.04
N CYS A 142 10.17 -8.39 -3.98
CA CYS A 142 10.38 -7.03 -4.45
C CYS A 142 11.58 -6.38 -3.73
N PRO A 143 12.51 -5.69 -4.42
CA PRO A 143 13.68 -5.09 -3.77
C PRO A 143 13.36 -3.89 -2.87
N ASP A 144 12.11 -3.40 -2.94
CA ASP A 144 11.63 -2.26 -2.16
C ASP A 144 10.67 -2.67 -1.03
N VAL A 145 10.58 -3.96 -0.72
CA VAL A 145 9.78 -4.43 0.42
C VAL A 145 10.64 -4.59 1.65
N LEU A 146 10.14 -4.15 2.79
CA LEU A 146 10.62 -4.58 4.10
C LEU A 146 9.49 -5.36 4.79
N TYR A 147 9.78 -6.61 5.15
CA TYR A 147 8.87 -7.43 5.93
C TYR A 147 8.81 -6.95 7.36
N ASP A 148 7.64 -7.03 7.96
CA ASP A 148 7.40 -6.61 9.32
C ASP A 148 7.16 -7.84 10.20
N ARG A 149 8.08 -8.12 11.12
CA ARG A 149 7.99 -9.28 12.04
C ARG A 149 6.73 -9.27 12.91
N SER A 150 6.13 -8.10 13.17
CA SER A 150 4.88 -8.03 13.93
C SER A 150 3.65 -8.52 13.15
N LYS A 151 3.77 -8.67 11.82
CA LYS A 151 2.67 -9.14 10.95
C LYS A 151 2.53 -10.65 10.94
N VAL A 152 3.35 -11.40 11.68
CA VAL A 152 3.33 -12.88 11.71
C VAL A 152 1.94 -13.46 11.88
N ASP A 153 1.16 -13.00 12.87
CA ASP A 153 -0.17 -13.56 13.10
C ASP A 153 -1.17 -13.18 12.00
N GLN A 154 -1.04 -11.98 11.44
CA GLN A 154 -1.81 -11.56 10.27
C GLN A 154 -1.50 -12.42 9.04
N ILE A 155 -0.22 -12.77 8.83
CA ILE A 155 0.20 -13.63 7.72
C ILE A 155 -0.19 -15.08 7.94
N LYS A 156 -0.21 -15.59 9.19
CA LYS A 156 -0.80 -16.90 9.51
C LYS A 156 -2.31 -16.92 9.23
N ALA A 157 -3.03 -15.84 9.53
CA ALA A 157 -4.45 -15.72 9.19
C ALA A 157 -4.67 -15.71 7.67
N LEU A 158 -3.86 -14.96 6.93
CA LEU A 158 -3.86 -14.98 5.47
C LEU A 158 -3.57 -16.38 4.93
N GLU A 159 -2.60 -17.09 5.50
CA GLU A 159 -2.22 -18.43 5.09
C GLU A 159 -3.39 -19.41 5.15
N ARG A 160 -4.14 -19.39 6.27
CA ARG A 160 -5.35 -20.21 6.46
C ARG A 160 -6.44 -19.87 5.43
N HIS A 161 -6.72 -18.58 5.25
CA HIS A 161 -7.70 -18.13 4.27
C HIS A 161 -7.30 -18.52 2.83
N LEU A 162 -6.00 -18.52 2.51
CA LEU A 162 -5.53 -18.99 1.21
C LEU A 162 -5.71 -20.51 1.05
N ASP A 163 -5.52 -21.32 2.10
CA ASP A 163 -5.77 -22.78 2.05
C ASP A 163 -7.24 -23.08 1.81
N GLU A 164 -8.13 -22.43 2.56
CA GLU A 164 -9.58 -22.57 2.39
C GLU A 164 -9.99 -22.27 0.94
N ARG A 165 -9.52 -21.14 0.39
CA ARG A 165 -9.82 -20.77 -1.00
C ARG A 165 -9.18 -21.68 -2.03
N LEU A 166 -8.03 -22.29 -1.73
CA LEU A 166 -7.36 -23.23 -2.63
C LEU A 166 -8.06 -24.58 -2.71
N ALA A 167 -8.75 -24.98 -1.63
CA ALA A 167 -9.55 -26.21 -1.61
C ALA A 167 -10.68 -26.16 -2.65
N ASP A 168 -11.30 -24.98 -2.81
CA ASP A 168 -12.43 -24.77 -3.74
C ASP A 168 -11.99 -24.28 -5.13
N ALA A 169 -10.73 -23.86 -5.31
CA ALA A 169 -10.26 -23.28 -6.56
C ALA A 169 -10.02 -24.36 -7.65
N PRO A 170 -10.70 -24.28 -8.81
CA PRO A 170 -10.58 -25.27 -9.86
C PRO A 170 -9.12 -25.45 -10.32
N PRO A 171 -8.67 -26.70 -10.55
CA PRO A 171 -7.35 -26.98 -11.11
C PRO A 171 -7.10 -26.22 -12.42
N GLY A 172 -5.90 -25.67 -12.58
CA GLY A 172 -5.52 -24.92 -13.79
C GLY A 172 -6.19 -23.55 -13.96
N SER A 173 -7.05 -23.11 -13.02
CA SER A 173 -7.69 -21.81 -13.13
C SER A 173 -6.74 -20.64 -12.81
N PRO A 174 -6.95 -19.45 -13.40
CA PRO A 174 -6.21 -18.24 -13.04
C PRO A 174 -6.33 -17.89 -11.54
N LEU A 175 -7.49 -18.18 -10.95
CA LEU A 175 -7.72 -18.00 -9.51
C LEU A 175 -6.76 -18.88 -8.71
N ARG A 176 -6.68 -20.17 -9.02
CA ARG A 176 -5.79 -21.11 -8.34
C ARG A 176 -4.33 -20.66 -8.48
N ALA A 177 -3.90 -20.29 -9.68
CA ALA A 177 -2.54 -19.79 -9.91
C ALA A 177 -2.22 -18.53 -9.08
N SER A 178 -3.17 -17.60 -8.95
CA SER A 178 -3.04 -16.41 -8.11
C SER A 178 -2.93 -16.74 -6.62
N LEU A 179 -3.74 -17.68 -6.12
CA LEU A 179 -3.71 -18.12 -4.73
C LEU A 179 -2.40 -18.87 -4.42
N GLU A 180 -1.93 -19.74 -5.31
CA GLU A 180 -0.64 -20.43 -5.19
C GLU A 180 0.53 -19.44 -5.20
N ALA A 181 0.47 -18.39 -6.02
CA ALA A 181 1.47 -17.32 -6.01
C ALA A 181 1.51 -16.59 -4.66
N GLN A 182 0.34 -16.25 -4.10
CA GLN A 182 0.29 -15.65 -2.76
C GLN A 182 0.81 -16.61 -1.68
N LYS A 183 0.52 -17.91 -1.78
CA LYS A 183 1.08 -18.94 -0.88
C LYS A 183 2.60 -19.01 -0.93
N ARG A 184 3.20 -18.92 -2.13
CA ARG A 184 4.67 -18.83 -2.26
C ARG A 184 5.21 -17.60 -1.54
N SER A 185 4.54 -16.46 -1.65
CA SER A 185 4.92 -15.23 -0.93
C SER A 185 4.77 -15.33 0.58
N VAL A 186 3.76 -16.05 1.08
CA VAL A 186 3.64 -16.36 2.53
C VAL A 186 4.85 -17.16 3.01
N ARG A 187 5.27 -18.19 2.26
CA ARG A 187 6.45 -18.99 2.60
C ARG A 187 7.71 -18.13 2.63
N SER A 188 7.93 -17.32 1.59
CA SER A 188 9.06 -16.38 1.52
C SER A 188 9.09 -15.41 2.70
N PHE A 189 7.93 -14.90 3.15
CA PHE A 189 7.84 -14.08 4.34
C PHE A 189 8.33 -14.83 5.59
N PHE A 190 7.84 -16.05 5.82
CA PHE A 190 8.25 -16.83 7.00
C PHE A 190 9.71 -17.27 6.95
N ASP A 191 10.26 -17.56 5.78
CA ASP A 191 11.68 -17.93 5.63
C ASP A 191 12.62 -16.78 6.02
N VAL A 192 12.19 -15.53 5.81
CA VAL A 192 12.97 -14.33 6.17
C VAL A 192 12.71 -13.86 7.60
N VAL A 193 11.49 -14.05 8.12
CA VAL A 193 11.06 -13.53 9.42
C VAL A 193 11.37 -14.46 10.59
N LYS A 194 11.62 -15.75 10.35
CA LYS A 194 12.02 -16.69 11.40
C LYS A 194 13.23 -16.13 12.19
N PRO A 195 13.17 -16.15 13.53
CA PRO A 195 14.36 -15.93 14.33
C PRO A 195 15.30 -17.13 14.14
N ASP A 196 16.61 -16.86 14.03
CA ASP A 196 17.64 -17.87 14.26
C ASP A 196 17.50 -18.46 15.68
#